data_AF-A0AB39BIC6-F1
#
_entry.id   AF-A0AB39BIC6-F1
#
_cell.length_a   1.000
_cell.length_b   1.000
_cell.length_c   1.000
_cell.angle_alpha   90.00
_cell.angle_beta   90.00
_cell.angle_gamma   90.00
#
_symmetry.space_group_name_H-M   'P 1'
#
loop_
_entity.id
_entity.type
_entity.pdbx_description
1 polymer ?
#
loop_
_entity_poly.entity_id
_entity_poly.type
_entity_poly.pdbx_seq_one_letter_code
_entity_poly.pdbx_strand_id
1 'polypeptide(L)'
;MTTAVGTALALTLAVVFGWSGVAKLSTPGSTRRSLEEFGVPGRAAGWGAWALPLGECTIAIVLIVVPGPAFIVAGAASIALLVVFSVALARVVRAGEAVHCNCFGVASTAPVSWRSVVRNLALVVVAGGAVLLGGDAVAPTVAGFAPAQWTAFFATTTLVLAVVAVVAVATRARAGRASTAGEAQQGVLEQGPGRDGAEWPVPDLEVTDRGGRAVELATIASARPTLLVLLSADCTPCTTVAARLDGWADAVGASVGVAVLTSAEPRTFAERYPHLGAPVYYGSRSLMAAAQIAGLPAALLLTPARTVAAGPAQGSDEVAELLSAIGHVIGVNTDVLPVSHHEIAT
;
A
#
# COMPACT_ATOMS: atom_id res chain seq x y z
N MET A 1 25.53 29.21 -22.02
CA MET A 1 24.13 28.98 -21.56
C MET A 1 23.80 27.49 -21.53
N THR A 2 24.05 26.75 -22.60
CA THR A 2 23.83 25.28 -22.69
C THR A 2 24.52 24.47 -21.59
N THR A 3 25.80 24.75 -21.33
CA THR A 3 26.58 24.08 -20.27
C THR A 3 26.03 24.34 -18.86
N ALA A 4 25.64 25.57 -18.55
CA ALA A 4 25.03 25.92 -17.26
C ALA A 4 23.69 25.19 -17.02
N VAL A 5 22.89 25.02 -18.08
CA VAL A 5 21.65 24.23 -18.02
C VAL A 5 21.97 22.76 -17.79
N GLY A 6 22.92 22.19 -18.53
CA GLY A 6 23.37 20.80 -18.35
C GLY A 6 23.84 20.52 -16.92
N THR A 7 24.65 21.41 -16.34
CA THR A 7 25.12 21.31 -14.95
C THR A 7 23.98 21.35 -13.94
N ALA A 8 22.99 22.24 -14.12
CA ALA A 8 21.84 22.31 -13.22
C ALA A 8 20.97 21.05 -13.27
N LEU A 9 20.78 20.46 -14.46
CA LEU A 9 20.07 19.20 -14.64
C LEU A 9 20.82 18.04 -13.97
N ALA A 10 22.14 17.96 -14.14
CA ALA A 10 22.98 16.95 -13.50
C ALA A 10 22.96 17.05 -11.96
N LEU A 11 23.04 18.26 -11.41
CA LEU A 11 22.93 18.50 -9.97
C LEU A 11 21.55 18.09 -9.43
N THR A 12 20.48 18.37 -10.18
CA THR A 12 19.12 17.95 -9.81
C THR A 12 19.03 16.44 -9.70
N LEU A 13 19.57 15.70 -10.67
CA LEU A 13 19.59 14.23 -10.64
C LEU A 13 20.45 13.70 -9.50
N ALA A 14 21.62 14.29 -9.27
CA ALA A 14 22.51 13.86 -8.21
C ALA A 14 21.87 14.02 -6.81
N VAL A 15 21.13 15.11 -6.58
CA VAL A 15 20.36 15.30 -5.33
C VAL A 15 19.26 14.24 -5.21
N VAL A 16 18.50 13.99 -6.28
CA VAL A 16 17.41 13.01 -6.26
C VAL A 16 17.93 11.58 -6.00
N PHE A 17 18.94 11.14 -6.74
CA PHE A 17 19.54 9.82 -6.57
C PHE A 17 20.30 9.68 -5.26
N GLY A 18 21.03 10.72 -4.83
CA GLY A 18 21.72 10.71 -3.55
C GLY A 18 20.77 10.60 -2.37
N TRP A 19 19.71 11.41 -2.35
CA TRP A 19 18.66 11.33 -1.32
C TRP A 19 17.97 9.97 -1.32
N SER A 20 17.59 9.48 -2.50
CA SER A 20 16.94 8.18 -2.69
C SER A 20 17.83 7.02 -2.20
N GLY A 21 19.10 7.01 -2.59
CA GLY A 21 20.05 5.96 -2.24
C GLY A 21 20.32 5.92 -0.74
N VAL A 22 20.55 7.08 -0.11
CA VAL A 22 20.75 7.18 1.35
C VAL A 22 19.50 6.73 2.10
N ALA A 23 18.30 7.13 1.67
CA ALA A 23 17.05 6.71 2.31
C ALA A 23 16.87 5.17 2.24
N LYS A 24 17.23 4.54 1.12
CA LYS A 24 17.17 3.08 0.96
C LYS A 24 18.24 2.33 1.75
N LEU A 25 19.46 2.87 1.84
CA LEU A 25 20.53 2.29 2.66
C LEU A 25 20.21 2.29 4.17
N SER A 26 19.45 3.27 4.63
CA SER A 26 18.98 3.32 6.03
C SER A 26 17.93 2.24 6.34
N THR A 27 17.29 1.64 5.33
CA THR A 27 16.25 0.61 5.51
C THR A 27 16.33 -0.51 4.45
N PRO A 28 17.40 -1.31 4.40
CA PRO A 28 17.59 -2.33 3.36
C PRO A 28 16.49 -3.40 3.36
N GLY A 29 15.92 -3.70 4.53
CA GLY A 29 14.78 -4.62 4.65
C GLY A 29 13.50 -4.14 3.96
N SER A 30 13.29 -2.83 3.85
CA SER A 30 12.13 -2.26 3.13
C SER A 30 12.33 -2.40 1.61
N THR A 31 13.53 -2.09 1.13
CA THR A 31 13.90 -2.21 -0.29
C THR A 31 13.80 -3.67 -0.76
N ARG A 32 14.25 -4.62 0.06
CA ARG A 32 14.12 -6.06 -0.23
C ARG A 32 12.66 -6.48 -0.43
N ARG A 33 11.77 -6.12 0.51
CA ARG A 33 10.34 -6.45 0.43
C ARG A 33 9.71 -5.88 -0.82
N SER A 34 10.00 -4.62 -1.15
CA SER A 34 9.51 -4.02 -2.38
C SER A 34 9.99 -4.78 -3.63
N LEU A 35 11.26 -5.21 -3.69
CA LEU A 35 11.75 -6.02 -4.80
C LEU A 35 11.02 -7.38 -4.90
N GLU A 36 10.76 -8.03 -3.78
CA GLU A 36 9.99 -9.29 -3.73
C GLU A 36 8.54 -9.08 -4.18
N GLU A 37 7.90 -7.98 -3.77
CA GLU A 37 6.56 -7.55 -4.24
C GLU A 37 6.54 -7.28 -5.75
N PHE A 38 7.63 -6.80 -6.33
CA PHE A 38 7.78 -6.65 -7.78
C PHE A 38 8.10 -7.97 -8.52
N GLY A 39 8.09 -9.11 -7.83
CA GLY A 39 8.34 -10.44 -8.42
C GLY A 39 9.81 -10.80 -8.56
N VAL A 40 10.73 -10.10 -7.89
CA VAL A 40 12.15 -10.46 -7.86
C VAL A 40 12.34 -11.63 -6.88
N PRO A 41 12.93 -12.77 -7.29
CA PRO A 41 13.10 -13.91 -6.41
C PRO A 41 13.98 -13.57 -5.20
N GLY A 42 13.66 -14.12 -4.02
CA GLY A 42 14.23 -13.68 -2.74
C GLY A 42 15.76 -13.65 -2.63
N ARG A 43 16.47 -14.50 -3.37
CA ARG A 43 17.95 -14.42 -3.45
C ARG A 43 18.39 -13.16 -4.20
N ALA A 44 17.83 -12.89 -5.37
CA ALA A 44 18.13 -11.69 -6.15
C ALA A 44 17.64 -10.41 -5.46
N ALA A 45 16.50 -10.46 -4.75
CA ALA A 45 16.01 -9.32 -3.98
C ALA A 45 16.94 -8.98 -2.80
N GLY A 46 17.54 -9.99 -2.15
CA GLY A 46 18.54 -9.78 -1.11
C GLY A 46 19.78 -9.04 -1.59
N TRP A 47 20.30 -9.41 -2.76
CA TRP A 47 21.40 -8.68 -3.41
C TRP A 47 20.96 -7.30 -3.91
N GLY A 48 19.79 -7.22 -4.52
CA GLY A 48 19.22 -5.98 -5.05
C GLY A 48 18.98 -4.92 -3.98
N ALA A 49 18.62 -5.33 -2.76
CA ALA A 49 18.42 -4.42 -1.62
C ALA A 49 19.66 -3.59 -1.26
N TRP A 50 20.86 -4.07 -1.64
CA TRP A 50 22.12 -3.35 -1.48
C TRP A 50 22.63 -2.77 -2.80
N ALA A 51 22.60 -3.55 -3.87
CA ALA A 51 23.13 -3.16 -5.18
C ALA A 51 22.41 -1.92 -5.75
N LEU A 52 21.09 -1.82 -5.57
CA LEU A 52 20.28 -0.73 -6.08
C LEU A 52 20.62 0.61 -5.40
N PRO A 53 20.54 0.75 -4.04
CA PRO A 53 20.95 1.98 -3.37
C PRO A 53 22.40 2.38 -3.62
N LEU A 54 23.33 1.41 -3.67
CA LEU A 54 24.73 1.68 -3.99
C LEU A 54 24.89 2.21 -5.42
N GLY A 55 24.12 1.66 -6.37
CA GLY A 55 24.03 2.17 -7.73
C GLY A 55 23.51 3.61 -7.79
N GLU A 56 22.45 3.93 -7.06
CA GLU A 56 21.89 5.29 -6.97
C GLU A 56 22.93 6.29 -6.43
N CYS A 57 23.60 5.95 -5.32
CA CYS A 57 24.66 6.80 -4.75
C CYS A 57 25.86 6.95 -5.70
N THR A 58 26.26 5.87 -6.37
CA THR A 58 27.39 5.89 -7.32
C THR A 58 27.07 6.79 -8.51
N ILE A 59 25.87 6.66 -9.08
CA ILE A 59 25.39 7.53 -10.17
C ILE A 59 25.43 9.00 -9.73
N ALA A 60 24.93 9.32 -8.54
CA ALA A 60 24.95 10.68 -8.01
C ALA A 60 26.38 11.25 -7.88
N ILE A 61 27.32 10.46 -7.37
CA ILE A 61 28.73 10.86 -7.22
C ILE A 61 29.37 11.07 -8.59
N VAL A 62 29.19 10.14 -9.53
CA VAL A 62 29.82 10.22 -10.85
C VAL A 62 29.30 11.43 -11.64
N LEU A 63 27.99 11.73 -11.57
CA LEU A 63 27.41 12.91 -12.21
C LEU A 63 27.97 14.24 -11.69
N ILE A 64 28.51 14.28 -10.46
CA ILE A 64 29.14 15.47 -9.88
C ILE A 64 30.64 15.52 -10.18
N VAL A 65 31.32 14.39 -10.01
CA VAL A 65 32.78 14.37 -9.84
C VAL A 65 33.51 14.10 -11.15
N VAL A 66 32.97 13.26 -12.04
CA VAL A 66 33.76 12.66 -13.13
C VAL A 66 33.35 13.22 -14.50
N PRO A 67 34.28 13.83 -15.27
CA PRO A 67 33.99 14.35 -16.60
C PRO A 67 33.96 13.28 -17.69
N GLY A 68 33.50 13.69 -18.86
CA GLY A 68 33.74 12.96 -20.11
C GLY A 68 32.94 11.67 -20.19
N PRO A 69 33.52 10.57 -20.71
CA PRO A 69 32.77 9.34 -20.99
C PRO A 69 32.04 8.77 -19.77
N ALA A 70 32.62 8.88 -18.58
CA ALA A 70 32.02 8.40 -17.34
C ALA A 70 30.74 9.18 -16.97
N PHE A 71 30.68 10.49 -17.25
CA PHE A 71 29.48 11.30 -17.06
C PHE A 71 28.34 10.80 -17.96
N ILE A 72 28.65 10.54 -19.24
CA ILE A 72 27.68 10.05 -20.22
C ILE A 72 27.15 8.67 -19.79
N VAL A 73 28.03 7.79 -19.32
CA VAL A 73 27.65 6.47 -18.79
C VAL A 73 26.74 6.60 -17.56
N ALA A 74 27.05 7.50 -16.63
CA ALA A 74 26.21 7.74 -15.45
C ALA A 74 24.84 8.35 -15.83
N GLY A 75 24.79 9.25 -16.81
CA GLY A 75 23.54 9.79 -17.33
C GLY A 75 22.69 8.73 -18.05
N ALA A 76 23.32 7.87 -18.86
CA ALA A 76 22.64 6.73 -19.48
C ALA A 76 22.11 5.72 -18.45
N ALA A 77 22.92 5.40 -17.42
CA ALA A 77 22.51 4.54 -16.31
C ALA A 77 21.33 5.16 -15.52
N SER A 78 21.34 6.48 -15.33
CA SER A 78 20.24 7.24 -14.72
C SER A 78 18.93 7.07 -15.50
N ILE A 79 18.99 7.26 -16.83
CA ILE A 79 17.85 7.08 -17.74
C ILE A 79 17.34 5.65 -17.65
N ALA A 80 18.22 4.65 -17.76
CA ALA A 80 17.85 3.25 -17.70
C ALA A 80 17.14 2.92 -16.37
N LEU A 81 17.69 3.36 -15.24
CA LEU A 81 17.13 3.12 -13.92
C LEU A 81 15.73 3.77 -13.77
N LEU A 82 15.58 5.03 -14.20
CA LEU A 82 14.30 5.74 -14.18
C LEU A 82 13.26 5.10 -15.10
N VAL A 83 13.66 4.60 -16.27
CA VAL A 83 12.74 3.86 -17.15
C VAL A 83 12.29 2.57 -16.49
N VAL A 84 13.21 1.78 -15.93
CA VAL A 84 12.88 0.54 -15.21
C VAL A 84 11.90 0.80 -14.07
N PHE A 85 12.16 1.82 -13.24
CA PHE A 85 11.22 2.21 -12.18
C PHE A 85 9.88 2.72 -12.72
N SER A 86 9.88 3.47 -13.82
CA SER A 86 8.63 3.94 -14.43
C SER A 86 7.77 2.78 -14.91
N VAL A 87 8.39 1.77 -15.52
CA VAL A 87 7.70 0.55 -15.96
C VAL A 87 7.17 -0.24 -14.76
N ALA A 88 7.97 -0.40 -13.71
CA ALA A 88 7.55 -1.07 -12.48
C ALA A 88 6.34 -0.37 -11.83
N LEU A 89 6.40 0.95 -11.65
CA LEU A 89 5.30 1.76 -11.12
C LEU A 89 4.06 1.69 -12.03
N ALA A 90 4.23 1.74 -13.35
CA ALA A 90 3.11 1.66 -14.29
C ALA A 90 2.43 0.28 -14.26
N ARG A 91 3.17 -0.81 -14.05
CA ARG A 91 2.59 -2.16 -13.89
C ARG A 91 1.73 -2.25 -12.63
N VAL A 92 2.25 -1.75 -11.49
CA VAL A 92 1.50 -1.74 -10.22
C VAL A 92 0.22 -0.91 -10.33
N VAL A 93 0.31 0.30 -10.89
CA VAL A 93 -0.87 1.17 -11.05
C VAL A 93 -1.90 0.55 -12.01
N ARG A 94 -1.46 -0.17 -13.04
CA ARG A 94 -2.37 -0.88 -13.98
C ARG A 94 -3.00 -2.13 -13.38
N ALA A 95 -2.32 -2.80 -12.45
CA ALA A 95 -2.86 -3.96 -11.76
C ALA A 95 -3.97 -3.60 -10.75
N GLY A 96 -4.17 -2.31 -10.44
CA GLY A 96 -5.19 -1.86 -9.49
C GLY A 96 -4.84 -2.18 -8.03
N GLU A 97 -3.65 -2.73 -7.79
CA GLU A 97 -3.15 -3.04 -6.46
C GLU A 97 -2.76 -1.74 -5.75
N ALA A 98 -3.43 -1.43 -4.65
CA ALA A 98 -2.99 -0.38 -3.72
C ALA A 98 -1.74 -0.87 -2.97
N VAL A 99 -0.64 -1.07 -3.68
CA VAL A 99 0.64 -1.45 -3.08
C VAL A 99 1.22 -0.22 -2.40
N HIS A 100 1.40 -0.29 -1.09
CA HIS A 100 2.21 0.66 -0.35
C HIS A 100 3.68 0.48 -0.73
N CYS A 101 4.09 1.02 -1.88
CA CYS A 101 5.49 0.96 -2.28
C CYS A 101 6.34 1.77 -1.31
N ASN A 102 7.09 1.06 -0.46
CA ASN A 102 8.04 1.65 0.48
C ASN A 102 9.36 2.10 -0.19
N CYS A 103 9.39 2.18 -1.53
CA CYS A 103 10.55 2.56 -2.35
C CYS A 103 11.10 3.97 -2.08
N PHE A 104 10.38 4.82 -1.35
CA PHE A 104 10.82 6.16 -0.92
C PHE A 104 11.10 6.26 0.59
N GLY A 105 11.18 5.11 1.28
CA GLY A 105 11.23 5.05 2.74
C GLY A 105 9.93 5.56 3.37
N VAL A 106 9.89 5.56 4.70
CA VAL A 106 8.78 6.02 5.58
C VAL A 106 8.26 7.45 5.32
N ALA A 107 8.77 8.15 4.30
CA ALA A 107 8.44 9.52 3.95
C ALA A 107 7.16 9.68 3.09
N SER A 108 6.54 8.60 2.59
CA SER A 108 5.27 8.70 1.86
C SER A 108 4.37 7.47 2.04
N THR A 109 3.25 7.67 2.74
CA THR A 109 2.17 6.68 2.92
C THR A 109 1.09 6.77 1.84
N ALA A 110 1.24 7.68 0.87
CA ALA A 110 0.27 7.88 -0.19
C ALA A 110 0.32 6.73 -1.21
N PRO A 111 -0.83 6.23 -1.68
CA PRO A 111 -0.88 5.16 -2.66
C PRO A 111 -0.17 5.57 -3.95
N VAL A 112 0.57 4.64 -4.54
CA VAL A 112 1.22 4.85 -5.84
C VAL A 112 0.15 5.16 -6.88
N SER A 113 0.35 6.23 -7.66
CA SER A 113 -0.61 6.68 -8.66
C SER A 113 0.08 7.03 -9.98
N TRP A 114 -0.70 7.26 -11.03
CA TRP A 114 -0.18 7.75 -12.32
C TRP A 114 0.67 9.01 -12.20
N ARG A 115 0.45 9.84 -11.17
CA ARG A 115 1.30 10.99 -10.86
C ARG A 115 2.75 10.60 -10.56
N SER A 116 2.97 9.46 -9.91
CA SER A 116 4.31 8.93 -9.63
C SER A 116 5.04 8.53 -10.91
N VAL A 117 4.33 7.92 -11.87
CA VAL A 117 4.87 7.56 -13.19
C VAL A 117 5.24 8.80 -13.99
N VAL A 118 4.34 9.80 -14.08
CA VAL A 118 4.59 11.06 -14.79
C VAL A 118 5.80 11.80 -14.21
N ARG A 119 5.90 11.88 -12.88
CA ARG A 119 7.06 12.47 -12.19
C ARG A 119 8.37 11.78 -12.59
N ASN A 120 8.36 10.45 -12.65
CA ASN A 120 9.56 9.68 -12.99
C ASN A 120 9.94 9.82 -14.46
N LEU A 121 8.97 9.90 -15.37
CA LEU A 121 9.19 10.21 -16.78
C LEU A 121 9.73 11.64 -16.99
N ALA A 122 9.32 12.61 -16.18
CA ALA A 122 9.89 13.95 -16.21
C ALA A 122 11.39 13.93 -15.83
N LEU A 123 11.78 13.10 -14.85
CA LEU A 123 13.20 12.91 -14.50
C LEU A 123 14.00 12.24 -15.64
N VAL A 124 13.37 11.37 -16.45
CA VAL A 124 14.02 10.82 -17.66
C VAL A 124 14.36 11.94 -18.65
N VAL A 125 13.45 12.90 -18.84
CA VAL A 125 13.70 14.08 -19.70
C VAL A 125 14.83 14.94 -19.13
N VAL A 126 14.86 15.15 -17.82
CA VAL A 126 15.96 15.86 -17.13
C VAL A 126 17.29 15.15 -17.34
N ALA A 127 17.33 13.82 -17.25
CA ALA A 127 18.53 13.02 -17.49
C ALA A 127 18.99 13.07 -18.95
N GLY A 128 18.06 13.02 -19.91
CA GLY A 128 18.37 13.24 -21.32
C GLY A 128 18.96 14.63 -21.57
N GLY A 129 18.37 15.67 -20.99
CA GLY A 129 18.89 17.04 -21.07
C GLY A 129 20.27 17.19 -20.43
N ALA A 130 20.52 16.54 -19.29
CA ALA A 130 21.84 16.53 -18.65
C ALA A 130 22.91 15.91 -19.56
N VAL A 131 22.62 14.78 -20.22
CA VAL A 131 23.55 14.12 -21.15
C VAL A 131 23.78 14.94 -22.43
N LEU A 132 22.71 15.54 -22.98
CA LEU A 132 22.79 16.29 -24.24
C LEU A 132 23.43 17.68 -24.09
N LEU A 133 23.30 18.29 -22.90
CA LEU A 133 23.74 19.67 -22.65
C LEU A 133 24.94 19.76 -21.69
N GLY A 134 25.20 18.73 -20.90
CA GLY A 134 26.32 18.60 -19.97
C GLY A 134 27.45 17.78 -20.57
N GLY A 135 28.29 18.41 -21.40
CA GLY A 135 29.44 17.74 -22.01
C GLY A 135 30.67 17.61 -21.10
N ASP A 136 30.76 18.43 -20.05
CA ASP A 136 31.92 18.55 -19.17
C ASP A 136 31.54 18.30 -17.70
N ALA A 137 32.48 17.80 -16.86
CA ALA A 137 32.17 17.57 -15.45
C ALA A 137 31.69 18.84 -14.75
N VAL A 138 30.77 18.63 -13.80
CA VAL A 138 30.30 19.66 -12.89
C VAL A 138 31.47 20.26 -12.10
N ALA A 139 32.41 19.45 -11.60
CA ALA A 139 33.53 19.92 -10.75
C ALA A 139 34.47 21.00 -11.35
N PRO A 140 35.11 20.85 -12.53
CA PRO A 140 35.95 21.90 -13.12
C PRO A 140 35.14 23.13 -13.58
N THR A 141 33.87 22.94 -13.94
CA THR A 141 32.99 24.03 -14.36
C THR A 141 32.52 24.86 -13.15
N VAL A 142 32.26 24.22 -12.01
CA VAL A 142 31.90 24.84 -10.73
C VAL A 142 33.06 25.65 -10.13
N ALA A 143 34.31 25.20 -10.32
CA ALA A 143 35.50 25.94 -9.90
C ALA A 143 35.72 27.25 -10.70
N GLY A 144 35.14 27.37 -11.90
CA GLY A 144 35.27 28.55 -12.78
C GLY A 144 34.11 29.55 -12.68
N PHE A 145 33.14 29.36 -11.78
CA PHE A 145 31.98 30.24 -11.66
C PHE A 145 32.34 31.59 -11.04
N ALA A 146 31.99 32.67 -11.74
CA ALA A 146 32.00 34.02 -11.17
C ALA A 146 30.94 34.14 -10.05
N PRO A 147 31.13 35.04 -9.07
CA PRO A 147 30.17 35.24 -7.97
C PRO A 147 28.73 35.48 -8.43
N ALA A 148 28.53 36.18 -9.56
CA ALA A 148 27.21 36.43 -10.13
C ALA A 148 26.49 35.15 -10.66
N GLN A 149 27.26 34.14 -11.07
CA GLN A 149 26.72 32.86 -11.54
C GLN A 149 26.34 31.99 -10.33
N TRP A 150 27.11 32.06 -9.26
CA TRP A 150 26.76 31.46 -7.96
C TRP A 150 25.48 32.05 -7.38
N THR A 151 25.35 33.38 -7.38
CA THR A 151 24.13 34.04 -6.87
C THR A 151 22.92 33.67 -7.71
N ALA A 152 23.04 33.63 -9.04
CA ALA A 152 21.95 33.19 -9.92
C ALA A 152 21.56 31.73 -9.69
N PHE A 153 22.54 30.83 -9.52
CA PHE A 153 22.30 29.41 -9.23
C PHE A 153 21.60 29.22 -7.88
N PHE A 154 22.09 29.84 -6.80
CA PHE A 154 21.46 29.73 -5.49
C PHE A 154 20.09 30.41 -5.44
N ALA A 155 19.92 31.56 -6.09
CA ALA A 155 18.63 32.25 -6.15
C ALA A 155 17.58 31.42 -6.90
N THR A 156 17.93 30.85 -8.05
CA THR A 156 17.03 29.99 -8.83
C THR A 156 16.72 28.68 -8.10
N THR A 157 17.73 28.05 -7.50
CA THR A 157 17.54 26.83 -6.70
C THR A 157 16.67 27.10 -5.47
N THR A 158 16.92 28.20 -4.76
CA THR A 158 16.11 28.61 -3.60
C THR A 158 14.67 28.92 -4.01
N LEU A 159 14.47 29.59 -5.16
CA LEU A 159 13.14 29.86 -5.69
C LEU A 159 12.41 28.56 -6.05
N VAL A 160 13.07 27.62 -6.72
CA VAL A 160 12.47 26.32 -7.09
C VAL A 160 12.14 25.52 -5.84
N LEU A 161 13.05 25.45 -4.86
CA LEU A 161 12.79 24.78 -3.58
C LEU A 161 11.66 25.45 -2.80
N ALA A 162 11.59 26.78 -2.78
CA ALA A 162 10.50 27.52 -2.16
C ALA A 162 9.18 27.25 -2.86
N VAL A 163 9.14 27.23 -4.20
CA VAL A 163 7.94 26.88 -4.97
C VAL A 163 7.53 25.44 -4.70
N VAL A 164 8.45 24.48 -4.70
CA VAL A 164 8.18 23.08 -4.38
C VAL A 164 7.68 22.94 -2.94
N ALA A 165 8.28 23.65 -1.98
CA ALA A 165 7.83 23.67 -0.59
C ALA A 165 6.44 24.29 -0.45
N VAL A 166 6.17 25.41 -1.13
CA VAL A 166 4.84 26.06 -1.16
C VAL A 166 3.81 25.15 -1.80
N VAL A 167 4.13 24.48 -2.91
CA VAL A 167 3.24 23.52 -3.56
C VAL A 167 3.03 22.29 -2.67
N ALA A 168 4.07 21.78 -2.01
CA ALA A 168 3.98 20.66 -1.06
C ALA A 168 3.14 21.05 0.16
N VAL A 169 3.31 22.24 0.71
CA VAL A 169 2.52 22.78 1.83
C VAL A 169 1.08 23.05 1.39
N ALA A 170 0.86 23.61 0.20
CA ALA A 170 -0.47 23.88 -0.33
C ALA A 170 -1.24 22.59 -0.66
N THR A 171 -0.55 21.57 -1.19
CA THR A 171 -1.13 20.25 -1.45
C THR A 171 -1.37 19.48 -0.15
N ARG A 172 -0.49 19.58 0.85
CA ARG A 172 -0.71 19.06 2.21
C ARG A 172 -1.81 19.81 2.95
N ALA A 173 -1.96 21.11 2.77
CA ALA A 173 -3.04 21.89 3.37
C ALA A 173 -4.39 21.58 2.72
N ARG A 174 -4.41 21.34 1.40
CA ARG A 174 -5.61 20.86 0.68
C ARG A 174 -5.96 19.42 1.07
N ALA A 175 -4.95 18.54 1.16
CA ALA A 175 -5.11 17.18 1.64
C ALA A 175 -5.55 17.18 3.11
N GLY A 176 -4.99 18.04 3.96
CA GLY A 176 -5.35 18.23 5.35
C GLY A 176 -6.78 18.76 5.53
N ARG A 177 -7.26 19.64 4.64
CA ARG A 177 -8.67 20.06 4.63
C ARG A 177 -9.63 18.94 4.19
N ALA A 178 -9.20 18.12 3.23
CA ALA A 178 -9.92 16.91 2.84
C ALA A 178 -9.86 15.83 3.95
N SER A 179 -8.75 15.77 4.70
CA SER A 179 -8.58 14.93 5.88
C SER A 179 -9.41 15.44 7.04
N THR A 180 -9.55 16.74 7.29
CA THR A 180 -10.48 17.25 8.32
C THR A 180 -11.94 16.99 7.96
N ALA A 181 -12.29 17.00 6.67
CA ALA A 181 -13.61 16.54 6.21
C ALA A 181 -13.75 15.01 6.38
N GLY A 182 -12.67 14.27 6.15
CA GLY A 182 -12.55 12.83 6.40
C GLY A 182 -12.47 12.44 7.87
N GLU A 183 -11.98 13.31 8.77
CA GLU A 183 -11.90 13.19 10.23
C GLU A 183 -13.21 13.60 10.86
N ALA A 184 -13.92 14.59 10.29
CA ALA A 184 -15.32 14.82 10.63
C ALA A 184 -16.18 13.60 10.24
N GLN A 185 -15.88 12.97 9.10
CA GLN A 185 -16.52 11.72 8.70
C GLN A 185 -16.00 10.51 9.49
N GLN A 186 -14.73 10.43 9.86
CA GLN A 186 -14.18 9.39 10.75
C GLN A 186 -14.67 9.56 12.18
N GLY A 187 -14.92 10.77 12.67
CA GLY A 187 -15.57 11.00 13.97
C GLY A 187 -17.03 10.53 13.96
N VAL A 188 -17.72 10.68 12.81
CA VAL A 188 -19.05 10.08 12.59
C VAL A 188 -18.96 8.56 12.44
N LEU A 189 -17.90 8.03 11.81
CA LEU A 189 -17.67 6.58 11.75
C LEU A 189 -17.24 6.02 13.11
N GLU A 190 -16.41 6.70 13.91
CA GLU A 190 -15.94 6.30 15.26
C GLU A 190 -17.10 6.26 16.25
N GLN A 191 -18.14 7.06 16.04
CA GLN A 191 -19.43 6.99 16.74
C GLN A 191 -20.43 6.01 16.08
N GLY A 192 -19.96 5.19 15.15
CA GLY A 192 -20.74 4.18 14.46
C GLY A 192 -21.16 3.01 15.36
N PRO A 193 -22.15 2.22 14.93
CA PRO A 193 -22.69 1.12 15.72
C PRO A 193 -21.59 0.14 16.18
N GLY A 194 -21.51 -0.14 17.49
CA GLY A 194 -20.64 -1.16 18.08
C GLY A 194 -19.17 -0.79 18.31
N ARG A 195 -18.78 0.47 18.09
CA ARG A 195 -17.39 0.94 18.27
C ARG A 195 -17.03 1.36 19.69
N ASP A 196 -18.04 1.60 20.53
CA ASP A 196 -17.91 1.76 21.98
C ASP A 196 -17.97 0.41 22.74
N GLY A 197 -18.03 -0.71 22.00
CA GLY A 197 -18.22 -2.05 22.56
C GLY A 197 -19.65 -2.33 23.03
N ALA A 198 -20.60 -1.42 22.80
CA ALA A 198 -21.99 -1.66 23.10
C ALA A 198 -22.65 -2.53 22.02
N GLU A 199 -23.51 -3.44 22.46
CA GLU A 199 -24.31 -4.27 21.57
C GLU A 199 -25.32 -3.42 20.81
N TRP A 200 -25.47 -3.66 19.50
CA TRP A 200 -26.34 -2.88 18.61
C TRP A 200 -27.18 -3.79 17.71
N PRO A 201 -28.35 -3.35 17.21
CA PRO A 201 -29.24 -4.23 16.44
C PRO A 201 -28.67 -4.59 15.07
N VAL A 202 -28.86 -5.82 14.62
CA VAL A 202 -28.51 -6.22 13.25
C VAL A 202 -29.37 -5.40 12.27
N PRO A 203 -28.78 -4.72 11.27
CA PRO A 203 -29.55 -3.97 10.28
C PRO A 203 -30.55 -4.85 9.53
N ASP A 204 -31.76 -4.32 9.32
CA ASP A 204 -32.81 -4.99 8.54
C ASP A 204 -32.42 -5.00 7.05
N LEU A 205 -31.75 -6.08 6.64
CA LEU A 205 -31.15 -6.26 5.33
C LEU A 205 -31.37 -7.69 4.85
N GLU A 206 -31.55 -7.84 3.54
CA GLU A 206 -31.55 -9.13 2.87
C GLU A 206 -30.18 -9.40 2.22
N VAL A 207 -29.71 -10.64 2.36
CA VAL A 207 -28.55 -11.19 1.66
C VAL A 207 -28.97 -12.38 0.83
N THR A 208 -28.15 -12.79 -0.13
CA THR A 208 -28.43 -13.93 -0.99
C THR A 208 -27.60 -15.14 -0.58
N ASP A 209 -28.17 -16.34 -0.51
CA ASP A 209 -27.41 -17.57 -0.28
C ASP A 209 -26.73 -18.09 -1.56
N ARG A 210 -25.96 -19.19 -1.46
CA ARG A 210 -25.33 -19.85 -2.63
C ARG A 210 -26.35 -20.36 -3.67
N GLY A 211 -27.59 -20.60 -3.28
CA GLY A 211 -28.68 -21.03 -4.16
C GLY A 211 -29.41 -19.88 -4.85
N GLY A 212 -29.02 -18.63 -4.61
CA GLY A 212 -29.68 -17.45 -5.16
C GLY A 212 -30.94 -17.01 -4.40
N ARG A 213 -31.22 -17.59 -3.23
CA ARG A 213 -32.39 -17.22 -2.42
C ARG A 213 -32.06 -16.04 -1.51
N ALA A 214 -32.99 -15.09 -1.42
CA ALA A 214 -32.93 -14.02 -0.43
C ALA A 214 -33.17 -14.58 0.98
N VAL A 215 -32.37 -14.13 1.94
CA VAL A 215 -32.37 -14.50 3.35
C VAL A 215 -32.14 -13.25 4.19
N GLU A 216 -32.94 -13.05 5.25
CA GLU A 216 -32.76 -11.93 6.19
C GLU A 216 -31.43 -12.09 6.95
N LEU A 217 -30.61 -11.05 6.99
CA LEU A 217 -29.28 -11.07 7.61
C LEU A 217 -29.33 -11.53 9.09
N ALA A 218 -30.34 -11.07 9.82
CA ALA A 218 -30.53 -11.41 11.23
C ALA A 218 -30.79 -12.92 11.47
N THR A 219 -31.23 -13.66 10.45
CA THR A 219 -31.53 -15.10 10.58
C THR A 219 -30.29 -15.99 10.50
N ILE A 220 -29.15 -15.45 10.04
CA ILE A 220 -27.87 -16.19 9.94
C ILE A 220 -27.38 -16.69 11.31
N ALA A 221 -27.69 -15.95 12.38
CA ALA A 221 -27.32 -16.29 13.75
C ALA A 221 -28.48 -16.87 14.58
N SER A 222 -29.57 -17.31 13.94
CA SER A 222 -30.78 -17.79 14.64
C SER A 222 -30.54 -19.03 15.52
N ALA A 223 -29.67 -19.94 15.08
CA ALA A 223 -29.40 -21.19 15.81
C ALA A 223 -28.36 -21.03 16.93
N ARG A 224 -27.35 -20.18 16.72
CA ARG A 224 -26.24 -19.91 17.64
C ARG A 224 -25.54 -18.61 17.24
N PRO A 225 -24.75 -17.98 18.13
CA PRO A 225 -23.94 -16.84 17.75
C PRO A 225 -23.08 -17.17 16.53
N THR A 226 -23.07 -16.28 15.53
CA THR A 226 -22.35 -16.49 14.27
C THR A 226 -21.42 -15.32 14.02
N LEU A 227 -20.12 -15.62 13.90
CA LEU A 227 -19.15 -14.68 13.38
C LEU A 227 -19.34 -14.54 11.87
N LEU A 228 -19.79 -13.36 11.44
CA LEU A 228 -19.95 -12.99 10.05
C LEU A 228 -18.70 -12.26 9.58
N VAL A 229 -17.96 -12.86 8.64
CA VAL A 229 -16.71 -12.32 8.11
C VAL A 229 -16.92 -11.82 6.69
N LEU A 230 -16.62 -10.55 6.45
CA LEU A 230 -16.75 -9.91 5.15
C LEU A 230 -15.44 -10.04 4.38
N LEU A 231 -15.50 -10.68 3.21
CA LEU A 231 -14.36 -10.92 2.33
C LEU A 231 -14.67 -10.52 0.89
N SER A 232 -13.63 -10.31 0.08
CA SER A 232 -13.73 -10.09 -1.36
C SER A 232 -12.68 -10.90 -2.11
N ALA A 233 -12.95 -11.23 -3.38
CA ALA A 233 -11.97 -11.87 -4.25
C ALA A 233 -10.81 -10.92 -4.64
N ASP A 234 -11.12 -9.63 -4.77
CA ASP A 234 -10.18 -8.57 -5.17
C ASP A 234 -9.42 -7.94 -4.01
N CYS A 235 -9.36 -8.62 -2.86
CA CYS A 235 -8.78 -8.12 -1.62
C CYS A 235 -7.62 -9.00 -1.18
N THR A 236 -6.39 -8.50 -1.30
CA THR A 236 -5.19 -9.25 -0.89
C THR A 236 -5.15 -9.52 0.62
N PRO A 237 -5.40 -8.56 1.53
CA PRO A 237 -5.40 -8.84 2.97
C PRO A 237 -6.45 -9.89 3.40
N CYS A 238 -7.54 -10.01 2.64
CA CYS A 238 -8.60 -10.99 2.90
C CYS A 238 -8.11 -12.44 2.79
N THR A 239 -7.04 -12.73 2.05
CA THR A 239 -6.49 -14.09 1.96
C THR A 239 -5.91 -14.59 3.27
N THR A 240 -5.31 -13.70 4.07
CA THR A 240 -4.73 -14.04 5.37
C THR A 240 -5.81 -14.44 6.38
N VAL A 241 -6.93 -13.72 6.39
CA VAL A 241 -8.08 -14.05 7.23
C VAL A 241 -8.72 -15.34 6.74
N ALA A 242 -9.02 -15.45 5.44
CA ALA A 242 -9.65 -16.63 4.85
C ALA A 242 -8.90 -17.93 5.17
N ALA A 243 -7.57 -17.94 5.08
CA ALA A 243 -6.74 -19.11 5.38
C ALA A 243 -6.84 -19.61 6.83
N ARG A 244 -7.28 -18.76 7.76
CA ARG A 244 -7.44 -19.09 9.19
C ARG A 244 -8.86 -19.46 9.57
N LEU A 245 -9.85 -19.14 8.73
CA LEU A 245 -11.27 -19.25 9.09
C LEU A 245 -11.70 -20.68 9.36
N ASP A 246 -11.29 -21.64 8.52
CA ASP A 246 -11.75 -23.03 8.68
C ASP A 246 -11.15 -23.66 9.96
N GLY A 247 -9.86 -23.47 10.21
CA GLY A 247 -9.23 -23.93 11.45
C GLY A 247 -9.81 -23.28 12.70
N TRP A 248 -10.19 -22.00 12.61
CA TRP A 248 -10.89 -21.32 13.70
C TRP A 248 -12.32 -21.83 13.89
N ALA A 249 -13.05 -22.03 12.78
CA ALA A 249 -14.40 -22.58 12.80
C ALA A 249 -14.44 -23.98 13.44
N ASP A 250 -13.43 -24.82 13.16
CA ASP A 250 -13.29 -26.13 13.80
C ASP A 250 -13.03 -26.02 15.30
N ALA A 251 -12.21 -25.05 15.72
CA ALA A 251 -11.85 -24.84 17.12
C ALA A 251 -13.02 -24.31 17.98
N VAL A 252 -13.88 -23.46 17.42
CA VAL A 252 -15.01 -22.85 18.15
C VAL A 252 -16.38 -23.45 17.81
N GLY A 253 -16.46 -24.35 16.83
CA GLY A 253 -17.68 -24.70 16.09
C GLY A 253 -18.83 -25.28 16.91
N ALA A 254 -18.56 -25.74 18.13
CA ALA A 254 -19.59 -26.16 19.08
C ALA A 254 -20.37 -24.98 19.70
N SER A 255 -19.76 -23.80 19.78
CA SER A 255 -20.30 -22.63 20.49
C SER A 255 -20.60 -21.46 19.56
N VAL A 256 -19.81 -21.27 18.50
CA VAL A 256 -19.95 -20.16 17.55
C VAL A 256 -19.95 -20.67 16.12
N GLY A 257 -20.93 -20.26 15.32
CA GLY A 257 -20.94 -20.46 13.87
C GLY A 257 -19.99 -19.49 13.16
N VAL A 258 -19.52 -19.87 11.98
CA VAL A 258 -18.77 -18.97 11.08
C VAL A 258 -19.52 -18.89 9.76
N ALA A 259 -19.73 -17.69 9.26
CA ALA A 259 -20.29 -17.45 7.93
C ALA A 259 -19.52 -16.32 7.24
N VAL A 260 -19.50 -16.36 5.91
CA VAL A 260 -18.80 -15.37 5.10
C VAL A 260 -19.80 -14.57 4.28
N LEU A 261 -19.64 -13.25 4.23
CA LEU A 261 -20.45 -12.36 3.41
C LEU A 261 -19.56 -11.66 2.36
N THR A 262 -19.93 -11.75 1.09
CA THR A 262 -19.17 -11.11 0.01
C THR A 262 -20.08 -10.37 -0.97
N SER A 263 -19.51 -9.54 -1.84
CA SER A 263 -20.22 -9.01 -3.02
C SER A 263 -19.48 -9.35 -4.32
N ALA A 264 -18.48 -10.24 -4.24
CA ALA A 264 -17.80 -10.79 -5.40
C ALA A 264 -18.71 -11.76 -6.15
N GLU A 265 -18.45 -11.95 -7.44
CA GLU A 265 -19.16 -12.95 -8.25
C GLU A 265 -18.91 -14.36 -7.66
N PRO A 266 -19.95 -15.21 -7.55
CA PRO A 266 -19.82 -16.54 -6.93
C PRO A 266 -18.70 -17.41 -7.49
N ARG A 267 -18.51 -17.41 -8.82
CA ARG A 267 -17.45 -18.19 -9.48
C ARG A 267 -16.07 -17.67 -9.11
N THR A 268 -15.84 -16.38 -9.29
CA THR A 268 -14.58 -15.72 -8.94
C THR A 268 -14.22 -15.89 -7.46
N PHE A 269 -15.21 -15.80 -6.57
CA PHE A 269 -15.00 -16.01 -5.14
C PHE A 269 -14.61 -17.46 -4.82
N ALA A 270 -15.28 -18.44 -5.44
CA ALA A 270 -14.95 -19.86 -5.26
C ALA A 270 -13.57 -20.22 -5.84
N GLU A 271 -13.19 -19.66 -6.99
CA GLU A 271 -11.85 -19.83 -7.57
C GLU A 271 -10.76 -19.23 -6.68
N ARG A 272 -11.05 -18.08 -6.05
CA ARG A 272 -10.10 -17.41 -5.14
C ARG A 272 -9.92 -18.15 -3.81
N TYR A 273 -10.99 -18.75 -3.28
CA TYR A 273 -11.01 -19.41 -1.98
C TYR A 273 -11.57 -20.84 -2.09
N PRO A 274 -10.89 -21.75 -2.81
CA PRO A 274 -11.43 -23.08 -3.14
C PRO A 274 -11.60 -24.00 -1.94
N HIS A 275 -10.88 -23.73 -0.85
CA HIS A 275 -10.88 -24.56 0.36
C HIS A 275 -11.80 -24.04 1.47
N LEU A 276 -12.44 -22.89 1.28
CA LEU A 276 -13.24 -22.24 2.31
C LEU A 276 -14.52 -23.04 2.59
N GLY A 277 -14.56 -23.70 3.74
CA GLY A 277 -15.65 -24.57 4.18
C GLY A 277 -16.86 -23.83 4.74
N ALA A 278 -16.67 -22.59 5.19
CA ALA A 278 -17.74 -21.77 5.77
C ALA A 278 -18.90 -21.51 4.78
N PRO A 279 -20.17 -21.45 5.26
CA PRO A 279 -21.29 -20.94 4.48
C PRO A 279 -21.02 -19.54 3.94
N VAL A 280 -21.33 -19.32 2.66
CA VAL A 280 -21.11 -18.02 1.98
C VAL A 280 -22.45 -17.41 1.59
N TYR A 281 -22.60 -16.13 1.89
CA TYR A 281 -23.71 -15.27 1.50
C TYR A 281 -23.21 -14.10 0.65
N TYR A 282 -24.11 -13.49 -0.12
CA TYR A 282 -23.81 -12.44 -1.08
C TYR A 282 -24.62 -11.17 -0.78
N GLY A 283 -24.02 -10.00 -0.97
CA GLY A 283 -24.63 -8.69 -0.68
C GLY A 283 -23.93 -7.85 0.39
N SER A 284 -22.62 -8.05 0.64
CA SER A 284 -21.87 -7.32 1.67
C SER A 284 -21.94 -5.80 1.61
N ARG A 285 -22.10 -5.19 0.43
CA ARG A 285 -22.08 -3.71 0.26
C ARG A 285 -23.14 -3.00 1.11
N SER A 286 -24.35 -3.54 1.20
CA SER A 286 -25.44 -2.94 1.98
C SER A 286 -25.14 -2.96 3.48
N LEU A 287 -24.58 -4.08 3.97
CA LEU A 287 -24.14 -4.18 5.35
C LEU A 287 -22.96 -3.24 5.64
N MET A 288 -22.01 -3.12 4.72
CA MET A 288 -20.88 -2.19 4.89
C MET A 288 -21.35 -0.74 5.01
N ALA A 289 -22.34 -0.33 4.22
CA ALA A 289 -22.91 1.00 4.32
C ALA A 289 -23.66 1.21 5.65
N ALA A 290 -24.50 0.26 6.06
CA ALA A 290 -25.28 0.36 7.30
C ALA A 290 -24.42 0.30 8.56
N ALA A 291 -23.40 -0.57 8.57
CA ALA A 291 -22.47 -0.77 9.68
C ALA A 291 -21.24 0.14 9.63
N GLN A 292 -21.20 1.10 8.67
CA GLN A 292 -20.10 2.05 8.54
C GLN A 292 -18.71 1.37 8.41
N ILE A 293 -18.67 0.27 7.66
CA ILE A 293 -17.44 -0.49 7.37
C ILE A 293 -16.74 0.15 6.17
N ALA A 294 -15.54 0.69 6.40
CA ALA A 294 -14.78 1.43 5.40
C ALA A 294 -13.89 0.53 4.53
N GLY A 295 -13.58 -0.68 4.97
CA GLY A 295 -12.66 -1.58 4.28
C GLY A 295 -12.86 -3.06 4.60
N LEU A 296 -12.16 -3.91 3.85
CA LEU A 296 -12.14 -5.36 4.02
C LEU A 296 -10.70 -5.84 4.29
N PRO A 297 -10.49 -6.95 5.01
CA PRO A 297 -11.51 -7.81 5.63
C PRO A 297 -12.21 -7.12 6.81
N ALA A 298 -13.42 -7.55 7.15
CA ALA A 298 -14.12 -7.08 8.34
C ALA A 298 -14.87 -8.22 9.03
N ALA A 299 -15.19 -8.09 10.31
CA ALA A 299 -15.92 -9.12 11.06
C ALA A 299 -16.90 -8.53 12.08
N LEU A 300 -18.03 -9.22 12.24
CA LEU A 300 -19.13 -8.88 13.16
C LEU A 300 -19.58 -10.16 13.87
N LEU A 301 -19.76 -10.13 15.18
CA LEU A 301 -20.35 -11.23 15.92
C LEU A 301 -21.86 -11.02 16.05
N LEU A 302 -22.64 -11.78 15.29
CA LEU A 302 -24.09 -11.76 15.35
C LEU A 302 -24.60 -12.73 16.41
N THR A 303 -25.68 -12.38 17.10
CA THR A 303 -26.31 -13.25 18.12
C THR A 303 -27.71 -13.71 17.71
N PRO A 304 -28.24 -14.77 18.33
CA PRO A 304 -29.64 -15.18 18.16
C PRO A 304 -30.66 -14.12 18.59
N ALA A 305 -30.26 -13.13 19.40
CA ALA A 305 -31.09 -12.01 19.81
C ALA A 305 -31.23 -10.92 18.73
N ARG A 306 -30.74 -11.17 17.50
CA ARG A 306 -30.72 -10.22 16.37
C ARG A 306 -29.92 -8.95 16.67
N THR A 307 -28.82 -9.13 17.40
CA THR A 307 -27.87 -8.08 17.75
C THR A 307 -26.47 -8.41 17.26
N VAL A 308 -25.65 -7.38 17.13
CA VAL A 308 -24.21 -7.44 16.92
C VAL A 308 -23.55 -7.24 18.28
N ALA A 309 -23.05 -8.32 18.86
CA ALA A 309 -22.41 -8.32 20.18
C ALA A 309 -20.96 -7.80 20.15
N ALA A 310 -20.30 -7.89 19.00
CA ALA A 310 -18.94 -7.38 18.83
C ALA A 310 -18.66 -7.01 17.37
N GLY A 311 -17.78 -6.03 17.19
CA GLY A 311 -17.47 -5.44 15.89
C GLY A 311 -18.34 -4.22 15.54
N PRO A 312 -18.07 -3.55 14.41
CA PRO A 312 -17.28 -4.05 13.28
C PRO A 312 -15.77 -3.95 13.50
N ALA A 313 -15.09 -5.10 13.53
CA ALA A 313 -13.63 -5.18 13.41
C ALA A 313 -13.23 -5.02 11.95
N GLN A 314 -12.25 -4.16 11.63
CA GLN A 314 -11.85 -3.82 10.26
C GLN A 314 -10.34 -3.99 10.06
N GLY A 315 -9.96 -4.68 8.99
CA GLY A 315 -8.57 -5.04 8.72
C GLY A 315 -8.17 -6.37 9.37
N SER A 316 -7.02 -6.90 8.96
CA SER A 316 -6.59 -8.25 9.37
C SER A 316 -6.27 -8.35 10.85
N ASP A 317 -5.73 -7.28 11.45
CA ASP A 317 -5.28 -7.26 12.85
C ASP A 317 -6.48 -7.21 13.80
N GLU A 318 -7.41 -6.25 13.61
CA GLU A 318 -8.63 -6.16 14.43
C GLU A 318 -9.50 -7.42 14.31
N VAL A 319 -9.58 -8.02 13.11
CA VAL A 319 -10.28 -9.30 12.93
C VAL A 319 -9.59 -10.42 13.71
N ALA A 320 -8.26 -10.48 13.72
CA ALA A 320 -7.51 -11.45 14.50
C ALA A 320 -7.69 -11.24 16.01
N GLU A 321 -7.68 -10.00 16.48
CA GLU A 321 -7.93 -9.65 17.88
C GLU A 321 -9.35 -10.05 18.30
N LEU A 322 -10.36 -9.79 17.46
CA LEU A 322 -11.74 -10.22 17.73
C LEU A 322 -11.85 -11.74 17.81
N LEU A 323 -11.21 -12.48 16.91
CA LEU A 323 -11.16 -13.94 16.92
C LEU A 323 -10.50 -14.49 18.20
N SER A 324 -9.43 -13.84 18.67
CA SER A 324 -8.72 -14.21 19.91
C SER A 324 -9.59 -13.90 21.14
N ALA A 325 -10.20 -12.72 21.21
CA ALA A 325 -11.09 -12.31 22.29
C ALA A 325 -12.29 -13.25 22.44
N ILE A 326 -12.93 -13.63 21.33
CA ILE A 326 -14.03 -14.61 21.33
C ILE A 326 -13.53 -15.99 21.82
N GLY A 327 -12.37 -16.44 21.35
CA GLY A 327 -11.75 -17.69 21.80
C GLY A 327 -11.53 -17.71 23.32
N HIS A 328 -10.99 -16.62 23.87
CA HIS A 328 -10.73 -16.49 25.30
C HIS A 328 -12.01 -16.58 26.15
N VAL A 329 -13.09 -15.92 25.72
CA VAL A 329 -14.40 -15.96 26.41
C VAL A 329 -15.01 -17.37 26.43
N ILE A 330 -14.79 -18.15 25.37
CA ILE A 330 -15.32 -19.52 25.23
C ILE A 330 -14.37 -20.56 25.87
N GLY A 331 -13.18 -20.15 26.31
CA GLY A 331 -12.17 -21.04 26.89
C GLY A 331 -11.40 -21.88 25.86
N VAL A 332 -11.36 -21.43 24.59
CA VAL A 332 -10.61 -22.06 23.50
C VAL A 332 -9.34 -21.23 23.24
N ASN A 333 -8.16 -21.85 23.32
CA ASN A 333 -6.91 -21.16 22.99
C ASN A 333 -6.73 -21.07 21.47
N THR A 334 -7.06 -19.92 20.89
CA THR A 334 -7.04 -19.66 19.44
C THR A 334 -5.71 -19.08 18.93
N ASP A 335 -4.80 -18.69 19.82
CA ASP A 335 -3.47 -18.14 19.48
C ASP A 335 -2.51 -19.20 18.89
N VAL A 336 -2.91 -20.48 18.92
CA VAL A 336 -2.11 -21.64 18.47
C VAL A 336 -2.70 -22.30 17.22
N LEU A 337 -3.68 -21.68 16.56
CA LEU A 337 -4.26 -22.29 15.36
C LEU A 337 -3.22 -22.27 14.23
N PRO A 338 -2.78 -23.44 13.74
CA PRO A 338 -1.84 -23.49 12.64
C PRO A 338 -2.50 -22.79 11.44
N VAL A 339 -1.75 -21.89 10.79
CA VAL A 339 -2.04 -21.56 9.41
C VAL A 339 -2.04 -22.90 8.68
N SER A 340 -3.12 -23.24 7.99
CA SER A 340 -3.17 -24.45 7.17
C SER A 340 -2.14 -24.32 6.05
N HIS A 341 -0.91 -24.69 6.35
CA HIS A 341 0.10 -24.98 5.35
C HIS A 341 -0.29 -26.31 4.73
N HIS A 342 -1.13 -26.26 3.70
CA HIS A 342 -1.10 -27.32 2.70
C HIS A 342 -0.26 -26.82 1.55
N GLU A 343 0.83 -27.56 1.34
CA GLU A 343 1.81 -27.44 0.28
C GLU A 343 1.19 -26.90 -1.02
N ILE A 344 1.73 -25.78 -1.48
CA ILE A 344 1.71 -25.42 -2.89
C ILE A 344 2.61 -26.47 -3.58
N ALA A 345 2.03 -27.61 -3.91
CA ALA A 345 2.62 -28.57 -4.82
C ALA A 345 2.25 -28.15 -6.25
N THR A 346 3.30 -27.75 -6.98
CA THR A 346 3.45 -27.54 -8.44
C THR A 346 2.69 -26.40 -9.11
#